data_AF-A0A838H9B3-F1
#
_entry.id   AF-A0A838H9B3-F1
#
_cell.length_a   1.000
_cell.length_b   1.000
_cell.length_c   1.000
_cell.angle_alpha   90.00
_cell.angle_beta   90.00
_cell.angle_gamma   90.00
#
_symmetry.space_group_name_H-M   'P 1'
#
loop_
_entity.id
_entity.type
_entity.pdbx_description
1 polymer ?
#
loop_
_entity_poly.entity_id
_entity_poly.type
_entity_poly.pdbx_seq_one_letter_code
_entity_poly.pdbx_strand_id
1 'polypeptide(L)' 'MARVNVYLPDDLAQRAREAHLNVSAITQSAIARELARGASSQWLARVAALPPVGVEHADVVSAVSAARDEIAGNGDG' A
#
# COMPACT_ATOMS: atom_id res chain seq x y z
N MET A 1 -6.86 -1.00 -20.90
CA MET A 1 -6.63 0.17 -20.02
C MET A 1 -7.77 1.16 -20.21
N ALA A 2 -8.19 1.85 -19.15
CA ALA A 2 -9.14 2.96 -19.27
C ALA A 2 -8.46 4.17 -19.92
N ARG A 3 -9.21 4.93 -20.73
CA ARG A 3 -8.72 6.17 -21.34
C ARG A 3 -8.93 7.33 -20.37
N VAL A 4 -7.89 8.13 -20.15
CA VAL A 4 -7.92 9.35 -19.33
C VAL A 4 -7.33 10.50 -20.15
N ASN A 5 -7.98 11.66 -20.11
CA ASN A 5 -7.44 12.90 -20.69
C ASN A 5 -6.76 13.70 -19.59
N VAL A 6 -5.53 14.16 -19.83
CA VAL A 6 -4.76 15.01 -18.90
C VAL A 6 -4.58 16.37 -19.55
N TYR A 7 -4.97 17.42 -18.85
CA TYR A 7 -4.83 18.80 -19.30
C TYR A 7 -3.58 19.42 -18.69
N LEU A 8 -2.80 20.09 -19.53
CA LEU A 8 -1.53 20.73 -19.17
C LEU A 8 -1.56 22.16 -19.70
N PRO A 9 -0.89 23.12 -19.03
CA PRO A 9 -0.57 24.42 -19.63
C PRO A 9 0.18 24.24 -20.96
N ASP A 10 -0.07 25.12 -21.91
CA ASP A 10 0.48 25.00 -23.27
C ASP A 10 2.01 25.01 -23.28
N ASP A 11 2.64 25.84 -22.44
CA ASP A 11 4.10 25.89 -22.30
C ASP A 11 4.67 24.57 -21.78
N LEU A 12 3.97 23.95 -20.82
CA LEU A 12 4.39 22.68 -20.23
C LEU A 12 4.20 21.52 -21.22
N ALA A 13 3.10 21.52 -21.97
CA ALA A 13 2.84 20.54 -23.02
C ALA A 13 3.90 20.63 -24.13
N GLN A 14 4.27 21.86 -24.52
CA GLN A 14 5.31 22.11 -25.51
C GLN A 14 6.67 21.59 -25.04
N ARG A 15 7.08 21.96 -23.82
CA ARG A 15 8.35 21.50 -23.23
C ARG A 15 8.40 19.99 -23.06
N ALA A 16 7.29 19.36 -22.65
CA ALA A 16 7.21 17.90 -22.54
C ALA A 16 7.36 17.21 -23.90
N ARG A 17 6.79 17.80 -24.96
CA ARG A 17 6.91 17.29 -26.33
C ARG A 17 8.33 17.44 -26.88
N GLU A 18 8.97 18.60 -26.69
CA GLU A 18 10.35 18.86 -27.08
C GLU A 18 11.34 17.93 -26.37
N ALA A 19 11.10 17.64 -25.10
CA ALA A 19 11.89 16.70 -24.31
C ALA A 19 11.52 15.23 -24.56
N HIS A 20 10.62 14.93 -25.51
CA HIS A 20 10.15 13.58 -25.83
C HIS A 20 9.68 12.77 -24.62
N LEU A 21 9.03 13.43 -23.65
CA LEU A 21 8.58 12.78 -22.43
C LEU A 21 7.40 11.84 -22.70
N ASN A 22 7.46 10.65 -22.11
CA ASN A 22 6.33 9.73 -22.09
C ASN A 22 5.33 10.17 -21.00
N VAL A 23 4.46 11.12 -21.35
CA VAL A 23 3.45 11.69 -20.45
C VAL A 23 2.58 10.59 -19.82
N SER A 24 2.18 9.58 -20.60
CA SER A 24 1.38 8.46 -20.10
C SER A 24 2.08 7.69 -18.98
N ALA A 25 3.36 7.35 -19.16
CA ALA A 25 4.13 6.64 -18.15
C ALA A 25 4.35 7.49 -16.89
N ILE A 26 4.63 8.79 -17.07
CA ILE A 26 4.79 9.74 -15.96
C ILE A 26 3.50 9.86 -15.16
N THR A 27 2.36 10.03 -15.84
CA THR A 27 1.05 10.12 -15.20
C THR A 27 0.70 8.83 -14.45
N GLN A 28 0.91 7.66 -15.06
CA GLN A 28 0.66 6.37 -14.39
C GLN A 28 1.52 6.22 -13.13
N SER A 29 2.81 6.54 -13.22
CA SER A 29 3.74 6.48 -12.09
C SER A 29 3.34 7.45 -10.97
N ALA A 30 2.93 8.67 -11.32
CA ALA A 30 2.46 9.66 -10.36
C ALA A 30 1.18 9.20 -9.63
N ILE A 31 0.19 8.67 -10.37
CA ILE A 31 -1.03 8.13 -9.79
C ILE A 31 -0.70 6.96 -8.84
N ALA A 32 0.15 6.02 -9.26
CA ALA A 32 0.53 4.89 -8.43
C ALA A 32 1.22 5.32 -7.13
N ARG A 33 2.13 6.30 -7.19
CA ARG A 33 2.78 6.86 -6.00
C ARG A 33 1.79 7.53 -5.06
N GLU A 34 0.85 8.30 -5.60
CA GLU A 34 -0.13 9.01 -4.76
C GLU A 34 -1.08 8.03 -4.06
N LEU A 35 -1.51 6.98 -4.78
CA LEU A 35 -2.30 5.89 -4.19
C LEU A 35 -1.50 5.15 -3.10
N ALA A 36 -0.23 4.87 -3.34
CA ALA A 36 0.64 4.24 -2.35
C ALA A 36 0.84 5.12 -1.10
N ARG A 37 0.96 6.45 -1.28
CA ARG A 37 1.12 7.41 -0.18
C ARG A 37 -0.07 7.37 0.80
N GLY A 38 -1.29 7.22 0.28
CA GLY A 38 -2.51 7.12 1.08
C GLY A 38 -2.83 5.70 1.60
N ALA A 39 -2.17 4.67 1.08
CA ALA A 39 -2.55 3.28 1.32
C ALA A 39 -2.42 2.88 2.79
N SER A 40 -1.34 3.29 3.48
CA SER A 40 -1.16 2.99 4.92
C SER A 40 -2.21 3.68 5.78
N SER A 41 -2.51 4.96 5.51
CA SER A 41 -3.53 5.70 6.24
C SER A 41 -4.94 5.12 6.00
N GLN A 42 -5.27 4.75 4.76
CA GLN A 42 -6.53 4.07 4.45
C GLN A 42 -6.61 2.69 5.09
N TRP A 43 -5.51 1.95 5.13
CA TRP A 43 -5.45 0.66 5.83
C TRP A 43 -5.67 0.84 7.32
N LEU A 44 -4.98 1.79 7.97
CA LEU A 44 -5.19 2.11 9.39
C LEU A 44 -6.64 2.52 9.66
N ALA A 45 -7.24 3.35 8.81
CA ALA A 45 -8.65 3.75 8.95
C ALA A 45 -9.59 2.53 8.87
N ARG A 46 -9.32 1.57 7.98
CA ARG A 46 -10.09 0.32 7.90
C ARG A 46 -9.92 -0.55 9.14
N VAL A 47 -8.70 -0.68 9.65
CA VAL A 47 -8.43 -1.45 10.88
C VAL A 47 -9.13 -0.81 12.08
N ALA A 48 -9.05 0.52 12.21
CA ALA A 48 -9.70 1.27 13.28
C ALA A 48 -11.24 1.19 13.24
N ALA A 49 -11.82 0.95 12.06
CA ALA A 49 -13.26 0.76 11.89
C ALA A 49 -13.74 -0.66 12.21
N LEU A 50 -12.84 -1.63 12.44
CA LEU A 50 -13.24 -2.99 12.79
C LEU A 50 -13.80 -3.03 14.22
N PRO A 51 -14.90 -3.78 14.45
CA PRO A 51 -15.41 -3.98 15.80
C PRO A 51 -14.37 -4.73 16.66
N PRO A 52 -14.20 -4.35 17.93
CA PRO A 52 -13.30 -5.05 18.83
C PRO A 52 -13.78 -6.50 19.04
N VAL A 53 -12.86 -7.44 18.89
CA VAL A 53 -13.13 -8.89 18.98
C VAL A 53 -13.07 -9.39 20.43
N GLY A 54 -12.70 -8.53 21.38
CA GLY A 54 -12.61 -8.87 22.82
C GLY A 54 -11.41 -9.73 23.19
N VAL A 55 -10.36 -9.75 22.35
CA VAL A 55 -9.11 -10.49 22.60
C VAL A 55 -8.03 -9.50 23.00
N GLU A 56 -7.38 -9.73 24.13
CA GLU A 56 -6.29 -8.88 24.60
C GLU A 56 -4.98 -9.19 23.88
N HIS A 57 -4.12 -8.18 23.76
CA HIS A 57 -2.82 -8.34 23.10
C HIS A 57 -1.96 -9.44 23.75
N ALA A 58 -2.03 -9.54 25.08
CA ALA A 58 -1.30 -10.56 25.85
C ALA A 58 -1.71 -11.99 25.46
N ASP A 59 -3.00 -12.22 25.23
CA ASP A 59 -3.52 -13.53 24.83
C ASP A 59 -2.98 -13.93 23.44
N VAL A 60 -2.94 -12.96 22.51
CA VAL A 60 -2.36 -13.18 21.17
C VAL A 60 -0.88 -13.49 21.24
N VAL A 61 -0.10 -12.70 22.00
CA VAL A 61 1.34 -12.90 22.14
C VAL A 61 1.65 -14.26 22.78
N SER A 62 0.86 -14.64 23.80
CA SER A 62 0.98 -15.93 24.46
C SER A 62 0.69 -17.08 23.49
N ALA A 63 -0.41 -17.02 22.74
CA ALA A 63 -0.79 -18.05 21.78
C ALA A 63 0.25 -18.22 20.65
N VAL A 64 0.76 -17.10 20.10
CA VAL A 64 1.80 -17.15 19.05
C VAL A 64 3.11 -17.72 19.58
N SER A 65 3.48 -17.36 20.82
CA SER A 65 4.71 -17.88 21.44
C SER A 65 4.60 -19.37 21.72
N ALA A 66 3.46 -19.84 22.25
CA ALA A 66 3.19 -21.26 22.46
C ALA A 66 3.30 -22.05 21.15
N ALA A 67 2.66 -21.57 20.08
CA ALA A 67 2.74 -22.22 18.77
C ALA A 67 4.17 -22.27 18.19
N ARG A 68 4.96 -21.21 18.39
CA ARG A 68 6.38 -21.20 18.00
C ARG A 68 7.17 -22.24 18.78
N ASP A 69 6.94 -22.33 20.08
CA ASP A 69 7.68 -23.25 20.95
C ASP A 69 7.30 -24.72 20.67
N GLU A 70 6.04 -24.99 20.28
CA GLU A 70 5.62 -26.31 19.76
C GLU A 70 6.34 -26.70 18.47
N ILE A 71 6.47 -25.77 17.52
CA ILE A 71 7.19 -26.01 16.27
C ILE A 71 8.68 -26.24 16.54
N ALA A 72 9.28 -25.47 17.44
CA ALA A 72 10.69 -25.60 17.81
C ALA A 72 10.96 -26.89 18.59
N GLY A 73 10.05 -27.31 19.47
CA GLY A 73 10.15 -28.54 20.25
C GLY A 73 9.95 -29.82 19.42
N ASN A 74 9.29 -29.74 18.27
CA ASN A 74 9.10 -30.86 17.35
C ASN A 74 10.29 -31.09 16.37
N GLY A 75 11.39 -30.35 16.51
CA GLY A 75 12.58 -30.43 15.65
C GLY A 75 13.73 -31.32 16.16
N ASP A 76 13.66 -31.84 17.39
CA ASP A 76 14.67 -32.72 18.00
C ASP A 76 14.21 -34.20 17.99
N GLY A 77 13.89 -34.73 16.80
CA GLY A 77 13.50 -36.13 16.57
C GLY A 77 14.22 -36.77 15.39
#